data_AF-A0A8H7S7Y7-F1
#
_entry.id   AF-A0A8H7S7Y7-F1
#
_cell.length_a   1.000
_cell.length_b   1.000
_cell.length_c   1.000
_cell.angle_alpha   90.00
_cell.angle_beta   90.00
_cell.angle_gamma   90.00
#
_symmetry.space_group_name_H-M   'P 1'
#
loop_
_entity.id
_entity.type
_entity.pdbx_description
1 polymer ?
#
loop_
_entity_poly.entity_id
_entity_poly.type
_entity_poly.pdbx_seq_one_letter_code
_entity_poly.pdbx_strand_id
1 'polypeptide(L)'
;MNVAREVLSKITPKPSVFSKSGNNLYETLSVLPELGVGSRVAPNKFINNPALKDSYYEVTKVHLKPGLKHGRAWGVQVLKGRTMENGKPVEIRGGLKYKWKLYA
;
A
#
# COMPACT_ATOMS: atom_id res chain seq x y z
N MET A 1 -16.05 -15.54 25.98
CA MET A 1 -16.63 -14.41 25.22
C MET A 1 -15.91 -13.13 25.65
N ASN A 2 -15.01 -12.58 24.84
CA ASN A 2 -14.20 -11.40 25.22
C ASN A 2 -14.98 -10.10 24.93
N VAL A 3 -15.91 -9.78 25.83
CA VAL A 3 -16.78 -8.58 25.78
C VAL A 3 -15.97 -7.28 25.62
N ALA A 4 -14.74 -7.23 26.18
CA ALA A 4 -13.88 -6.05 26.09
C ALA A 4 -13.47 -5.65 24.65
N ARG A 5 -13.31 -6.61 23.74
CA ARG A 5 -12.95 -6.33 22.33
C ARG A 5 -14.09 -5.67 21.57
N GLU A 6 -15.32 -6.11 21.83
CA GLU A 6 -16.52 -5.59 21.17
C GLU A 6 -16.80 -4.15 21.59
N VAL A 7 -16.64 -3.84 22.88
CA VAL A 7 -16.87 -2.50 23.42
C VAL A 7 -15.84 -1.49 22.87
N LEU A 8 -14.57 -1.87 22.74
CA LEU A 8 -13.52 -1.01 22.18
C LEU A 8 -13.75 -0.65 20.70
N SER A 9 -14.33 -1.57 19.91
CA SER A 9 -14.66 -1.32 18.49
C SER A 9 -15.80 -0.32 18.29
N LYS A 10 -16.67 -0.12 19.30
CA LYS A 10 -17.85 0.76 19.22
C LYS A 10 -17.60 2.19 19.72
N ILE A 11 -16.57 2.41 20.55
CA ILE A 11 -16.34 3.70 21.23
C ILE A 11 -15.34 4.59 20.48
N THR A 12 -14.50 4.02 19.62
CA THR A 12 -13.58 4.84 18.81
C THR A 12 -14.30 5.34 17.56
N PRO A 13 -14.58 6.65 17.42
CA PRO A 13 -14.93 7.18 16.10
C PRO A 13 -13.76 6.82 15.19
N LYS A 14 -14.02 5.98 14.19
CA LYS A 14 -13.04 5.59 13.18
C LYS A 14 -12.42 6.89 12.68
N PRO A 15 -11.14 7.20 12.98
CA PRO A 15 -10.59 8.52 12.73
C PRO A 15 -10.86 8.88 11.26
N SER A 16 -11.72 9.88 11.04
CA SER A 16 -12.20 10.28 9.70
C SER A 16 -11.13 10.99 8.88
N VAL A 17 -9.86 10.84 9.29
CA VAL A 17 -8.67 11.42 8.67
C VAL A 17 -7.97 10.40 7.77
N PHE A 18 -8.35 9.12 7.84
CA PHE A 18 -7.87 8.09 6.92
C PHE A 18 -8.64 8.17 5.60
N SER A 19 -8.31 9.15 4.76
CA SER A 19 -8.64 9.03 3.34
C SER A 19 -8.04 7.70 2.86
N LYS A 20 -8.82 6.88 2.16
CA LYS A 20 -8.38 5.56 1.65
C LYS A 20 -7.18 5.65 0.69
N SER A 21 -6.70 6.85 0.37
CA SER A 21 -5.55 7.11 -0.48
C SER A 21 -4.61 8.07 0.22
N GLY A 22 -3.46 7.57 0.67
CA GLY A 22 -2.34 8.43 1.04
C GLY A 22 -1.87 9.23 -0.19
N ASN A 23 -1.29 10.42 0.02
CA ASN A 23 -0.73 11.18 -1.11
C ASN A 23 0.44 10.45 -1.76
N ASN A 24 1.09 9.57 -0.99
CA ASN A 24 2.26 8.81 -1.37
C ASN A 24 2.17 7.35 -0.92
N LEU A 25 3.15 6.54 -1.32
CA LEU A 25 3.20 5.10 -1.03
C LEU A 25 3.16 4.83 0.47
N TYR A 26 4.00 5.51 1.25
CA TYR A 26 4.16 5.25 2.67
C TYR A 26 2.93 5.63 3.47
N GLU A 27 2.32 6.76 3.11
CA GLU A 27 1.02 7.15 3.67
C GLU A 27 -0.09 6.17 3.26
N THR A 28 -0.01 5.54 2.09
CA THR A 28 -0.99 4.52 1.68
C THR A 28 -0.77 3.22 2.46
N LEU A 29 0.48 2.87 2.75
CA LEU A 29 0.83 1.65 3.48
C LEU A 29 0.60 1.78 4.99
N SER A 30 0.78 2.96 5.56
CA SER A 30 0.65 3.19 7.01
C SER A 30 -0.76 3.02 7.55
N VAL A 31 -1.77 3.09 6.68
CA VAL A 31 -3.20 2.95 7.03
C VAL A 31 -3.69 1.51 6.91
N LEU A 32 -2.86 0.62 6.37
CA LEU A 32 -3.20 -0.79 6.11
C LEU A 32 -2.73 -1.69 7.26
N PRO A 33 -3.42 -2.83 7.47
CA PRO A 33 -2.93 -3.89 8.36
C PRO A 33 -1.52 -4.32 7.95
N GLU A 34 -0.66 -4.58 8.94
CA GLU A 34 0.74 -5.03 8.71
C GLU A 34 1.52 -4.14 7.73
N LEU A 35 1.25 -2.83 7.74
CA LEU A 35 1.84 -1.84 6.82
C LEU A 35 1.60 -2.17 5.34
N GLY A 36 0.53 -2.91 5.03
CA GLY A 36 0.17 -3.27 3.67
C GLY A 36 0.98 -4.41 3.07
N VAL A 37 1.72 -5.19 3.88
CA VAL A 37 2.32 -6.45 3.41
C VAL A 37 1.22 -7.38 2.88
N GLY A 38 1.47 -8.01 1.73
CA GLY A 38 0.49 -8.82 0.97
C GLY A 38 -0.52 -7.99 0.16
N SER A 39 -0.55 -6.67 0.33
CA SER A 39 -1.45 -5.81 -0.45
C SER A 39 -0.86 -5.50 -1.82
N ARG A 40 -1.74 -5.35 -2.81
CA ARG A 40 -1.38 -4.87 -4.14
C ARG A 40 -1.54 -3.36 -4.20
N VAL A 41 -0.49 -2.67 -4.63
CA VAL A 41 -0.49 -1.20 -4.77
C VAL A 41 0.03 -0.79 -6.13
N ALA A 42 -0.55 0.26 -6.68
CA ALA A 42 -0.12 0.81 -7.95
C ALA A 42 -0.07 2.34 -7.89
N PRO A 43 0.89 2.97 -8.58
CA PRO A 43 0.86 4.42 -8.76
C PRO A 43 -0.29 4.77 -9.70
N ASN A 44 -0.90 5.94 -9.51
CA ASN A 44 -2.06 6.41 -10.28
C ASN A 44 -1.79 6.46 -11.80
N LYS A 45 -0.53 6.63 -12.22
CA LYS A 45 -0.11 6.56 -13.63
C LYS A 45 -0.26 5.17 -14.26
N PHE A 46 -0.25 4.10 -13.48
CA PHE A 46 -0.52 2.74 -13.96
C PHE A 46 -2.02 2.55 -14.08
N ILE A 47 -2.75 2.91 -13.02
CA ILE A 47 -4.23 2.79 -12.96
C ILE A 47 -4.89 3.58 -14.10
N ASN A 48 -4.43 4.79 -14.37
CA ASN A 48 -5.03 5.67 -15.37
C ASN A 48 -4.54 5.39 -16.81
N ASN A 49 -3.64 4.43 -17.01
CA ASN A 49 -3.09 4.13 -18.33
C ASN A 49 -3.59 2.75 -18.81
N PRO A 50 -4.48 2.70 -19.80
CA PRO A 50 -4.98 1.43 -20.36
C PRO A 50 -3.88 0.48 -20.85
N ALA A 51 -2.76 1.02 -21.35
CA ALA A 51 -1.63 0.22 -21.81
C ALA A 51 -0.85 -0.45 -20.67
N LEU A 52 -1.06 -0.03 -19.42
CA LEU A 52 -0.46 -0.56 -18.19
C LEU A 52 -1.50 -1.23 -17.29
N LYS A 53 -2.65 -1.64 -17.84
CA LYS A 53 -3.59 -2.51 -17.13
C LYS A 53 -2.87 -3.73 -16.56
N ASP A 54 -3.31 -4.22 -15.40
CA ASP A 54 -2.70 -5.36 -14.70
C ASP A 54 -1.24 -5.15 -14.31
N SER A 55 -0.88 -3.89 -14.02
CA SER A 55 0.45 -3.52 -13.53
C SER A 55 0.36 -2.96 -12.11
N TYR A 56 1.03 -3.62 -11.18
CA TYR A 56 1.03 -3.30 -9.76
C TYR A 56 2.29 -3.84 -9.06
N TYR A 57 2.45 -3.48 -7.80
CA TYR A 57 3.42 -4.11 -6.91
C TYR A 57 2.67 -4.87 -5.83
N GLU A 58 3.06 -6.11 -5.59
CA GLU A 58 2.64 -6.86 -4.42
C GLU A 58 3.66 -6.62 -3.30
N VAL A 59 3.23 -5.96 -2.23
CA VAL A 59 4.12 -5.49 -1.17
C VAL A 59 4.56 -6.68 -0.32
N THR A 60 5.86 -6.83 -0.10
CA THR A 60 6.41 -7.92 0.71
C THR A 60 7.10 -7.44 1.98
N LYS A 61 7.61 -6.20 1.99
CA LYS A 61 8.32 -5.63 3.13
C LYS A 61 8.20 -4.12 3.15
N VAL A 62 8.05 -3.54 4.33
CA VAL A 62 7.93 -2.08 4.50
C VAL A 62 8.71 -1.65 5.72
N HIS A 63 9.57 -0.65 5.56
CA HIS A 63 10.30 0.03 6.62
C HIS A 63 9.93 1.51 6.59
N LEU A 64 9.05 1.94 7.49
CA LEU A 64 8.67 3.34 7.63
C LEU A 64 9.59 4.07 8.60
N LYS A 65 9.84 5.34 8.32
CA LYS A 65 10.52 6.26 9.26
C LYS A 65 9.52 6.81 10.29
N PRO A 66 10.00 7.35 11.43
CA PRO A 66 9.16 8.10 12.35
C PRO A 66 8.35 9.16 11.61
N GLY A 67 7.05 9.25 11.90
CA GLY A 67 6.10 10.12 11.21
C GLY A 67 5.37 9.49 10.02
N LEU A 68 5.64 8.22 9.68
CA LEU A 68 4.83 7.36 8.76
C LEU A 68 4.60 7.90 7.33
N LYS A 69 5.28 8.99 6.96
CA LYS A 69 5.18 9.63 5.63
C LYS A 69 6.34 9.29 4.69
N HIS A 70 7.38 8.68 5.21
CA HIS A 70 8.62 8.36 4.52
C HIS A 70 9.05 6.94 4.88
N GLY A 71 9.86 6.32 4.04
CA GLY A 71 10.35 4.99 4.30
C GLY A 71 11.00 4.35 3.09
N ARG A 72 11.03 3.03 3.12
CA ARG A 72 11.38 2.14 2.01
C ARG A 72 10.38 1.00 1.99
N ALA A 73 9.99 0.58 0.80
CA ALA A 73 9.10 -0.55 0.61
C ALA A 73 9.65 -1.44 -0.49
N TRP A 74 9.42 -2.73 -0.36
CA TRP A 74 9.79 -3.75 -1.33
C TRP A 74 8.56 -4.53 -1.74
N GLY A 75 8.56 -5.01 -2.97
CA GLY A 75 7.47 -5.81 -3.49
C GLY A 75 7.81 -6.49 -4.80
N VAL A 76 7.01 -7.49 -5.15
CA VAL A 76 7.09 -8.16 -6.44
C VAL A 76 6.41 -7.28 -7.47
N GLN A 77 7.15 -6.92 -8.52
CA GLN A 77 6.60 -6.09 -9.59
C GLN A 77 5.86 -6.98 -10.59
N VAL A 78 4.59 -6.66 -10.84
CA VAL A 78 3.78 -7.26 -11.90
C VAL A 78 3.53 -6.18 -12.95
N LEU A 79 3.82 -6.49 -14.21
CA LEU A 79 3.65 -5.59 -15.34
C LEU A 79 2.82 -6.27 -16.41
N LYS A 80 1.61 -5.76 -16.68
CA LYS A 80 0.66 -6.32 -17.65
C LYS A 80 0.40 -7.81 -17.41
N GLY A 81 0.20 -8.19 -16.15
CA GLY A 81 -0.01 -9.58 -15.73
C GLY A 81 1.25 -10.45 -15.71
N ARG A 82 2.44 -9.92 -16.06
CA ARG A 82 3.70 -10.67 -16.01
C ARG A 82 4.53 -10.29 -14.80
N THR A 83 4.97 -11.29 -14.05
CA THR A 83 5.88 -11.12 -12.93
C THR A 83 7.27 -10.76 -13.43
N MET A 84 7.82 -9.65 -12.93
CA MET A 84 9.17 -9.18 -13.25
C MET A 84 10.20 -9.81 -12.30
N GLU A 85 11.49 -9.73 -12.66
CA GLU A 85 12.61 -10.12 -11.79
C GLU A 85 12.49 -11.55 -11.22
N ASN A 86 11.90 -12.46 -12.01
CA ASN A 86 11.61 -13.85 -11.61
C ASN A 86 10.83 -13.96 -10.29
N GLY A 87 9.99 -12.97 -9.97
CA GLY A 87 9.23 -12.93 -8.72
C GLY A 87 10.03 -12.47 -7.50
N LYS A 88 11.25 -11.98 -7.69
CA LYS A 88 12.06 -11.45 -6.58
C LYS A 88 11.50 -10.09 -6.13
N PRO A 89 11.36 -9.87 -4.83
CA PRO A 89 11.00 -8.55 -4.31
C PRO A 89 12.06 -7.51 -4.66
N VAL A 90 11.63 -6.41 -5.26
CA VAL A 90 12.45 -5.25 -5.58
C VAL A 90 12.00 -4.03 -4.81
N GLU A 91 12.90 -3.07 -4.61
CA GLU A 91 12.55 -1.81 -3.97
C GLU A 91 11.55 -1.02 -4.83
N ILE A 92 10.43 -0.63 -4.22
CA ILE A 92 9.38 0.14 -4.89
C ILE A 92 9.83 1.59 -5.00
N ARG A 93 10.30 1.96 -6.19
CA ARG A 93 10.82 3.31 -6.46
C ARG A 93 9.70 4.33 -6.64
N GLY A 94 10.01 5.59 -6.33
CA GLY A 94 9.06 6.71 -6.51
C GLY A 94 7.96 6.75 -5.45
N GLY A 95 8.20 6.17 -4.28
CA GLY A 95 7.24 6.15 -3.17
C GLY A 95 6.67 7.52 -2.80
N LEU A 96 7.51 8.57 -2.79
CA LEU A 96 7.10 9.96 -2.52
C LEU A 96 6.62 10.73 -3.75
N LYS A 97 6.99 10.27 -4.96
CA LYS A 97 6.80 11.04 -6.20
C LYS A 97 5.38 10.91 -6.76
N TYR A 98 4.78 9.74 -6.59
CA TYR A 98 3.50 9.42 -7.22
C TYR A 98 2.39 9.35 -6.18
N LYS A 99 1.16 9.57 -6.64
CA LYS A 99 -0.03 9.18 -5.89
C LYS A 99 -0.17 7.68 -5.97
N TRP A 100 -0.15 7.00 -4.84
CA TRP A 100 -0.29 5.55 -4.76
C TRP A 100 -1.69 5.20 -4.28
N LYS A 101 -2.19 4.06 -4.75
CA LYS A 101 -3.50 3.52 -4.37
C LYS A 101 -3.42 2.01 -4.24
N LEU A 102 -4.32 1.44 -3.45
CA LEU A 102 -4.60 0.01 -3.51
C LEU A 102 -5.06 -0.36 -4.93
N TYR A 103 -4.53 -1.46 -5.44
CA TYR A 103 -4.92 -2.07 -6.69
C TYR A 103 -5.79 -3.28 -6.36
N ALA A 104 -7.09 -3.16 -6.64
CA ALA A 104 -8.10 -4.21 -6.43
C ALA A 104 -8.44 -4.89 -7.75
#